data_AF-A0A8J2ETD4-F1
#
_entry.id   AF-A0A8J2ETD4-F1
#
_cell.length_a   1.000
_cell.length_b   1.000
_cell.length_c   1.000
_cell.angle_alpha   90.00
_cell.angle_beta   90.00
_cell.angle_gamma   90.00
#
_symmetry.space_group_name_H-M   'P 1'
#
loop_
_entity.id
_entity.type
_entity.pdbx_description
1 polymer ?
#
loop_
_entity_poly.entity_id
_entity_poly.type
_entity_poly.pdbx_seq_one_letter_code
_entity_poly.pdbx_strand_id
1 'polypeptide(L)'
;MSTLDSGATYRGCQTRTITGRLCQKWTAQSPHTHGTDLDGDGGLGDHNFCRNPNGLAFFQTQTFLHLIIWCITTDPGTVLEACVPLGRSTR
;
A
#
# COMPACT_ATOMS: atom_id res chain seq x y z
N MET A 1 17.94 -4.03 17.69
CA MET A 1 18.16 -3.08 16.57
C MET A 1 17.00 -3.25 15.61
N SER A 2 15.90 -2.54 15.84
CA SER A 2 14.73 -2.57 14.97
C SER A 2 15.02 -1.69 13.76
N THR A 3 15.66 -2.25 12.74
CA THR A 3 15.58 -1.70 11.39
C THR A 3 14.10 -1.59 11.07
N LEU A 4 13.59 -0.36 10.99
CA LEU A 4 12.26 -0.09 10.47
C LEU A 4 12.25 -0.67 9.06
N ASP A 5 11.65 -1.86 8.90
CA ASP A 5 11.35 -2.43 7.60
C ASP A 5 10.61 -1.34 6.83
N SER A 6 11.08 -0.98 5.65
CA SER A 6 10.50 0.08 4.82
C SER A 6 9.16 -0.35 4.22
N GLY A 7 8.68 -1.57 4.51
CA GLY A 7 7.42 -2.10 4.00
C GLY A 7 7.55 -2.56 2.56
N ALA A 8 8.72 -2.36 1.95
CA ALA A 8 9.07 -2.89 0.64
C ALA A 8 8.98 -4.42 0.60
N THR A 9 9.21 -5.09 1.74
CA THR A 9 9.10 -6.55 1.87
C THR A 9 7.72 -7.05 2.30
N TYR A 10 6.77 -6.15 2.58
CA TYR A 10 5.43 -6.54 3.00
C TYR A 10 4.70 -7.27 1.87
N ARG A 11 4.30 -8.52 2.15
CA ARG A 11 3.53 -9.37 1.23
C ARG A 11 2.19 -9.83 1.81
N GLY A 12 1.66 -9.09 2.78
CA GLY A 12 0.34 -9.36 3.36
C GLY A 12 -0.82 -9.01 2.43
N CYS A 13 -2.03 -9.35 2.86
CA CYS A 13 -3.28 -9.25 2.10
C CYS A 13 -4.16 -8.04 2.46
N GLN A 14 -3.58 -6.98 3.03
CA GLN A 14 -4.33 -5.75 3.34
C GLN A 14 -4.85 -5.10 2.05
N THR A 15 -6.16 -4.88 1.93
CA THR A 15 -6.83 -4.29 0.75
C THR A 15 -7.55 -2.98 1.06
N ARG A 16 -7.46 -2.48 2.30
CA ARG A 16 -8.10 -1.24 2.73
C ARG A 16 -7.11 -0.29 3.37
N THR A 17 -7.35 1.01 3.15
CA THR A 17 -6.56 2.10 3.70
C THR A 17 -6.89 2.31 5.19
N ILE A 18 -6.13 3.17 5.88
CA ILE A 18 -6.38 3.51 7.29
C ILE A 18 -7.78 4.09 7.55
N THR A 19 -8.38 4.76 6.57
CA THR A 19 -9.76 5.29 6.66
C THR A 19 -10.80 4.32 6.10
N GLY A 20 -10.39 3.12 5.66
CA GLY A 20 -11.28 2.07 5.17
C GLY A 20 -11.61 2.12 3.68
N ARG A 21 -10.97 3.01 2.90
CA ARG A 21 -11.16 3.04 1.43
C ARG A 21 -10.63 1.77 0.81
N LEU A 22 -11.35 1.27 -0.20
CA LEU A 22 -10.93 0.10 -0.96
C LEU A 22 -9.76 0.46 -1.87
N CYS A 23 -8.75 -0.40 -1.91
CA CYS A 23 -7.66 -0.25 -2.85
C CYS A 23 -8.09 -0.64 -4.28
N GLN A 24 -7.65 0.15 -5.25
CA GLN A 24 -7.65 -0.18 -6.67
C GLN A 24 -6.58 -1.25 -6.93
N LYS A 25 -6.83 -2.14 -7.90
CA LYS A 25 -5.82 -3.09 -8.36
C LYS A 25 -4.67 -2.35 -9.03
N TRP A 26 -3.45 -2.81 -8.82
CA TRP A 26 -2.25 -2.22 -9.46
C TRP A 26 -2.24 -2.35 -11.00
N THR A 27 -3.00 -3.31 -11.54
CA THR A 27 -3.22 -3.52 -12.97
C THR A 27 -4.39 -2.71 -13.54
N ALA A 28 -5.30 -2.21 -12.69
CA ALA A 28 -6.48 -1.48 -13.15
C ALA A 28 -6.11 -0.01 -13.42
N GLN A 29 -6.67 0.56 -14.48
CA GLN A 29 -6.44 1.97 -14.86
C GLN A 29 -7.66 2.86 -14.56
N SER A 30 -8.55 2.41 -13.68
CA SER A 30 -9.77 3.13 -13.29
C SER A 30 -10.10 2.83 -11.82
N PRO A 31 -10.59 3.80 -11.04
CA PRO A 31 -10.84 5.21 -11.41
C PRO A 31 -9.58 6.04 -11.65
N HIS A 32 -8.42 5.61 -11.16
CA HIS A 32 -7.18 6.37 -11.32
C HIS A 32 -6.23 5.70 -12.31
N THR A 33 -5.92 6.39 -13.40
CA THR A 33 -4.86 6.00 -14.32
C THR A 33 -3.49 6.20 -13.66
N HIS A 34 -2.59 5.25 -13.80
CA HIS A 34 -1.26 5.31 -13.22
C HIS A 34 -0.25 4.46 -14.00
N GLY A 35 1.00 4.92 -14.04
CA GLY A 35 2.12 4.16 -14.59
C GLY A 35 2.60 3.15 -13.56
N THR A 36 2.08 1.92 -13.62
CA THR A 36 2.62 0.82 -12.83
C THR A 36 3.68 0.11 -13.65
N ASP A 37 4.93 0.26 -13.27
CA ASP A 37 5.94 -0.72 -13.67
C ASP A 37 5.65 -1.99 -12.87
N LEU A 38 5.03 -2.97 -13.54
CA LEU A 38 4.76 -4.29 -12.97
C LEU A 38 6.02 -5.17 -12.96
N ASP A 39 7.09 -4.73 -13.63
CA ASP A 39 8.40 -5.37 -13.62
C ASP A 39 9.10 -5.10 -12.28
N GLY A 40 9.10 -6.08 -11.40
CA GLY A 40 9.99 -6.09 -10.23
C GLY A 40 9.50 -6.88 -9.03
N ASP A 41 10.44 -7.19 -8.13
CA ASP A 41 10.24 -7.89 -6.85
C ASP A 41 9.33 -7.15 -5.86
N GLY A 42 8.77 -5.98 -6.21
CA GLY A 42 7.94 -5.13 -5.35
C GLY A 42 6.56 -5.69 -4.98
N GLY A 43 6.18 -6.84 -5.55
CA GLY A 43 4.93 -7.53 -5.23
C GLY A 43 3.68 -6.81 -5.74
N LEU A 44 3.79 -6.09 -6.86
CA LEU A 44 2.67 -5.52 -7.61
C LEU A 44 2.09 -6.58 -8.56
N GLY A 45 0.79 -6.52 -8.87
CA GLY A 45 0.14 -7.52 -9.73
C GLY A 45 -1.37 -7.34 -9.82
N ASP A 46 -2.08 -8.37 -10.32
CA ASP A 46 -3.55 -8.36 -10.46
C ASP A 46 -4.29 -8.54 -9.12
N HIS A 47 -3.93 -7.72 -8.15
CA HIS A 47 -4.53 -7.62 -6.83
C HIS A 47 -4.48 -6.17 -6.35
N ASN A 48 -5.23 -5.87 -5.31
CA ASN A 48 -5.28 -4.55 -4.70
C ASN A 48 -4.63 -4.51 -3.30
N PHE A 49 -3.67 -5.40 -3.04
CA PHE A 49 -2.97 -5.39 -1.77
C PHE A 49 -2.07 -4.17 -1.61
N CYS A 50 -2.04 -3.59 -0.42
CA CYS A 50 -1.16 -2.49 -0.09
C CYS A 50 0.31 -2.91 -0.20
N ARG A 51 1.14 -2.04 -0.79
CA ARG A 51 2.55 -2.27 -1.10
C ARG A 51 3.35 -0.99 -0.90
N ASN A 52 4.66 -1.12 -0.96
CA ASN A 52 5.57 0.01 -1.03
C ASN A 52 6.63 -0.19 -2.12
N PRO A 53 6.26 -0.07 -3.41
CA PRO A 53 7.17 -0.41 -4.51
C PRO A 53 8.38 0.51 -4.59
N ASN A 54 8.27 1.76 -4.13
CA ASN A 54 9.35 2.75 -4.18
C ASN A 54 10.12 2.86 -2.85
N GLY A 55 9.78 2.05 -1.83
CA GLY A 55 10.40 2.09 -0.51
C GLY A 55 10.25 3.46 0.19
N LEU A 56 9.35 4.31 -0.28
CA LEU A 56 9.14 5.64 0.29
C LEU A 56 8.32 5.53 1.57
N ALA A 57 8.74 6.25 2.61
CA ALA A 57 7.91 6.44 3.78
C ALA A 57 6.89 7.54 3.51
N PHE A 58 5.59 7.25 3.71
CA PHE A 58 4.57 8.29 3.75
C PHE A 58 4.69 9.01 5.09
N PHE A 59 5.36 10.15 5.11
CA PHE A 59 5.41 11.01 6.29
C PHE A 59 4.15 11.86 6.34
N GLN A 60 3.07 11.33 6.92
CA GLN A 60 2.11 12.23 7.56
C GLN A 60 2.68 12.67 8.89
N THR A 61 2.77 13.99 9.05
CA THR A 61 3.25 14.66 10.25
C THR A 61 2.26 14.44 11.38
N GLN A 62 2.30 13.26 12.03
CA GLN A 62 1.90 13.07 13.41
C GLN A 62 2.22 11.64 13.89
N THR A 63 3.19 11.57 14.80
CA THR A 63 3.09 10.84 16.06
C THR A 63 2.70 9.35 15.96
N PHE A 64 3.73 8.49 15.96
CA PHE A 64 3.71 7.06 16.35
C PHE A 64 3.11 5.99 15.43
N LEU A 65 2.68 6.31 14.20
CA LEU A 65 2.35 5.27 13.20
C LEU A 65 3.34 5.33 12.03
N HIS A 66 4.33 4.42 12.03
CA HIS A 66 5.23 4.25 10.88
C HIS A 66 4.49 3.47 9.79
N LEU A 67 3.58 4.15 9.09
CA LEU A 67 2.89 3.56 7.95
C LEU A 67 3.73 3.72 6.69
N ILE A 68 4.04 2.58 6.11
CA ILE A 68 5.04 2.42 5.08
C ILE A 68 4.48 1.78 3.82
N ILE A 69 3.30 1.14 3.92
CA ILE A 69 2.58 0.58 2.78
C ILE A 69 1.37 1.45 2.45
N TRP A 70 1.04 1.48 1.18
CA TRP A 70 -0.02 2.30 0.63
C TRP A 70 -0.66 1.59 -0.55
N CYS A 71 -1.76 2.16 -1.03
CA CYS A 71 -2.37 1.73 -2.29
C CYS A 71 -2.99 2.93 -2.99
N ILE A 72 -3.27 2.73 -4.28
CA ILE A 72 -4.20 3.60 -5.02
C ILE A 72 -5.60 3.22 -4.57
N THR A 73 -6.47 4.19 -4.30
CA THR A 73 -7.83 3.90 -3.79
C THR A 73 -8.84 3.85 -4.93
N THR A 74 -10.02 3.27 -4.72
CA THR A 74 -11.13 3.36 -5.67
C THR A 74 -11.99 4.62 -5.46
N ASP A 75 -11.62 5.49 -4.53
CA ASP A 75 -12.32 6.76 -4.27
C ASP A 75 -11.83 7.83 -5.26
N PRO A 76 -12.72 8.42 -6.09
CA PRO A 76 -12.31 9.42 -7.07
C PRO A 76 -11.72 10.69 -6.45
N GLY A 77 -12.01 10.98 -5.17
CA GLY A 77 -11.48 12.13 -4.44
C GLY A 77 -10.18 11.86 -3.69
N THR A 78 -9.65 10.63 -3.69
CA THR A 78 -8.41 10.28 -2.99
C THR A 78 -7.60 9.27 -3.80
N VAL A 79 -6.56 9.73 -4.51
CA VAL A 79 -5.76 8.84 -5.36
C VAL A 79 -4.94 7.85 -4.54
N LEU A 80 -4.19 8.33 -3.55
CA LEU A 80 -3.25 7.54 -2.75
C LEU A 80 -3.54 7.70 -1.27
N GLU A 81 -3.47 6.61 -0.52
CA GLU A 81 -3.62 6.64 0.93
C GLU A 81 -2.85 5.50 1.60
N ALA A 82 -2.38 5.76 2.82
CA ALA A 82 -1.64 4.80 3.62
C ALA A 82 -2.53 3.65 4.13
N CYS A 83 -1.93 2.48 4.33
CA CYS A 83 -2.58 1.31 4.90
C CYS A 83 -1.92 0.88 6.21
N VAL A 84 -2.73 0.31 7.11
CA VAL A 84 -2.21 -0.39 8.30
C VAL A 84 -1.90 -1.84 7.89
N PRO A 85 -0.66 -2.34 8.08
CA PRO A 85 -0.33 -3.71 7.75
C PRO A 85 -1.18 -4.68 8.57
N LEU A 86 -1.74 -5.69 7.90
CA LEU A 86 -2.33 -6.82 8.61
C LEU A 86 -1.18 -7.75 8.98
N GLY A 87 -0.98 -7.98 10.29
CA GLY A 87 -0.06 -9.02 10.76
C GLY A 87 -0.47 -10.39 10.21
N ARG A 88 0.45 -11.36 10.21
CA ARG A 88 0.08 -12.77 9.96
C ARG A 88 -1.02 -13.13 10.95
N SER A 89 -2.22 -13.39 10.46
CA SER A 89 -3.27 -14.01 11.25
C SER A 89 -2.76 -15.40 11.63
N THR A 90 -2.22 -15.52 12.85
CA THR A 90 -2.01 -16.82 13.49
C THR A 90 -3.41 -17.34 13.79
N ARG A 91 -3.85 -18.30 12.98
CA ARG A 91 -4.87 -19.25 13.41
C ARG A 91 -4.18 -20.36 14.20
#